data_AF-Q28254-F1
#
_entry.id   AF-Q28254-F1
#
_cell.length_a   1.000
_cell.length_b   1.000
_cell.length_c   1.000
_cell.angle_alpha   90.00
_cell.angle_beta   90.00
_cell.angle_gamma   90.00
#
_symmetry.space_group_name_H-M   'P 1'
#
loop_
_entity.id
_entity.type
_entity.pdbx_description
1 polymer ?
#
loop_
_entity_poly.entity_id
_entity_poly.type
_entity_poly.pdbx_seq_one_letter_code
_entity_poly.pdbx_strand_id
1 'polypeptide(L)' 'IKVIGGDDLSTLTEKNVLIVEDLIDTGKTMQTLLPLVAQYNPK' A
#
# COMPACT_ATOMS: atom_id res chain seq x y z
N ILE A 1 -1.58 -0.06 -12.78
CA ILE A 1 -1.66 0.88 -11.63
C ILE A 1 -0.24 1.30 -11.32
N LYS A 2 0.08 2.59 -11.40
CA LYS A 2 1.42 3.08 -11.10
C LYS A 2 1.43 3.54 -9.64
N VAL A 3 1.95 2.70 -8.76
CA VAL A 3 2.16 3.06 -7.35
C VAL A 3 3.45 3.88 -7.29
N ILE A 4 3.34 5.17 -7.00
CA ILE A 4 4.50 6.05 -6.83
C ILE A 4 4.59 6.36 -5.33
N GLY A 5 5.50 5.65 -4.66
CA GLY A 5 5.96 6.00 -3.32
C GLY A 5 7.24 6.84 -3.41
N GLY A 6 7.47 7.73 -2.46
CA GLY A 6 8.69 8.55 -2.40
C GLY A 6 9.98 7.74 -2.17
N ASP A 7 9.86 6.46 -1.78
CA ASP A 7 10.95 5.53 -1.54
C ASP A 7 10.57 4.11 -2.03
N ASP A 8 11.58 3.23 -2.14
CA ASP A 8 11.38 1.80 -2.33
C ASP A 8 10.45 1.23 -1.25
N LEU A 9 9.46 0.43 -1.66
CA LEU A 9 8.48 -0.19 -0.77
C LEU A 9 9.12 -1.18 0.21
N SER A 10 10.37 -1.58 0.01
CA SER A 10 11.18 -2.33 0.98
C SER A 10 11.28 -1.63 2.35
N THR A 11 11.16 -0.30 2.37
CA THR A 11 11.17 0.51 3.61
C THR A 11 9.98 0.27 4.53
N LEU A 12 8.94 -0.43 4.06
CA LEU A 12 7.73 -0.76 4.83
C LEU A 12 7.92 -1.95 5.79
N THR A 13 8.99 -2.73 5.61
CA THR A 13 9.29 -3.91 6.42
C THR A 13 9.34 -3.56 7.92
N GLU A 14 8.59 -4.28 8.75
CA GLU A 14 8.48 -4.06 10.21
C GLU A 14 7.95 -2.68 10.63
N LYS A 15 7.29 -1.95 9.71
CA LYS A 15 6.66 -0.65 10.01
C LYS A 15 5.15 -0.75 10.05
N ASN A 16 4.54 0.08 10.90
CA ASN A 16 3.11 0.32 10.84
C ASN A 16 2.82 1.20 9.62
N VAL A 17 2.02 0.70 8.68
CA VAL A 17 1.69 1.41 7.44
C VAL A 17 0.27 1.92 7.50
N LEU A 18 0.11 3.23 7.31
CA LEU A 18 -1.20 3.86 7.13
C LEU A 18 -1.39 4.21 5.65
N ILE A 19 -2.35 3.55 5.01
CA ILE A 19 -2.74 3.83 3.63
C ILE A 19 -3.86 4.87 3.66
N VAL A 20 -3.68 5.95 2.93
CA VAL A 20 -4.67 7.03 2.80
C VAL A 20 -5.07 7.15 1.33
N GLU A 21 -6.37 7.10 1.08
CA GLU A 21 -6.98 7.32 -0.25
C GLU A 21 -7.94 8.51 -0.14
N ASP A 22 -8.00 9.34 -1.18
CA ASP A 22 -8.82 10.55 -1.21
C ASP A 22 -10.30 10.26 -1.43
N LEU A 23 -10.64 9.27 -2.26
CA LEU A 23 -11.99 8.79 -2.51
C LEU A 23 -12.00 7.29 -2.78
N ILE A 24 -12.92 6.59 -2.12
CA ILE A 24 -13.21 5.19 -2.42
C ILE A 24 -14.45 5.13 -3.30
N ASP A 25 -14.29 4.68 -4.55
CA ASP A 25 -15.41 4.39 -5.46
C ASP A 25 -15.91 2.94 -5.24
N THR A 26 -15.26 1.96 -5.89
CA THR A 26 -15.64 0.53 -5.78
C THR A 26 -14.74 -0.26 -4.82
N GLY A 27 -13.69 0.36 -4.26
CA GLY A 27 -12.70 -0.30 -3.41
C GLY A 27 -11.72 -1.24 -4.14
N LYS A 28 -11.81 -1.37 -5.47
CA LYS A 28 -10.89 -2.21 -6.28
C LYS A 28 -9.42 -1.80 -6.15
N THR A 29 -9.16 -0.50 -5.94
CA THR A 29 -7.82 0.02 -5.66
C THR A 29 -7.24 -0.63 -4.41
N MET A 30 -7.94 -0.56 -3.28
CA MET A 30 -7.52 -1.17 -2.02
C MET A 30 -7.41 -2.70 -2.11
N GLN A 31 -8.32 -3.38 -2.80
CA GLN A 31 -8.24 -4.83 -3.01
C GLN A 31 -6.96 -5.25 -3.75
N THR A 32 -6.44 -4.41 -4.65
CA THR A 32 -5.20 -4.68 -5.38
C THR A 32 -3.97 -4.21 -4.62
N LEU A 33 -4.09 -3.10 -3.86
CA LEU A 33 -2.98 -2.48 -3.14
C LEU A 33 -2.62 -3.26 -1.86
N LEU A 34 -3.60 -3.73 -1.08
CA LEU A 34 -3.34 -4.43 0.18
C LEU A 34 -2.45 -5.68 0.02
N PRO A 35 -2.69 -6.59 -0.95
CA PRO A 35 -1.81 -7.73 -1.19
C PRO A 35 -0.42 -7.33 -1.67
N LEU A 36 -0.27 -6.19 -2.36
CA LEU A 36 1.02 -5.69 -2.80
C LEU A 36 1.84 -5.19 -1.60
N VAL A 37 1.22 -4.44 -0.70
CA VAL A 37 1.87 -3.94 0.52
C VAL A 37 2.20 -5.10 1.47
N ALA A 38 1.35 -6.11 1.58
CA ALA A 38 1.57 -7.28 2.42
C ALA A 38 2.82 -8.10 2.03
N GLN A 39 3.24 -8.08 0.76
CA GLN A 39 4.48 -8.75 0.30
C GLN A 39 5.76 -8.19 0.94
N TYR A 40 5.68 -6.99 1.53
CA TYR A 40 6.81 -6.33 2.18
C TYR A 40 6.83 -6.53 3.70
N ASN A 41 6.00 -7.42 4.26
CA ASN A 41 5.95 -7.72 5.70
C ASN A 41 5.88 -6.48 6.62
N PRO A 42 4.87 -5.60 6.44
CA PRO A 42 4.59 -4.55 7.41
C PRO A 42 4.07 -5.15 8.74
N LYS A 43 4.12 -4.34 9.81
CA LYS A 43 3.68 -4.73 11.16
C LYS A 43 2.20 -4.50 11.41
#